data_AF-A0A1N6XMB8-F1
#
_entry.id   AF-A0A1N6XMB8-F1
#
_cell.length_a   1.000
_cell.length_b   1.000
_cell.length_c   1.000
_cell.angle_alpha   90.00
_cell.angle_beta   90.00
_cell.angle_gamma   90.00
#
_symmetry.space_group_name_H-M   'P 1'
#
loop_
_entity.id
_entity.type
_entity.pdbx_description
1 polymer ?
#
loop_
_entity_poly.entity_id
_entity_poly.type
_entity_poly.pdbx_seq_one_letter_code
_entity_poly.pdbx_strand_id
1 'polypeptide(L)'
;MSTVAGTETIVLPRADQPEVHRPTLERLKREAASSGRPLEEVVKRYAARVAATSSPRRTDFEGYDPAVTDPDVMIDGIPYAELVDLGTVARSEGISYEEAIDRFGSQSSNSRVIDQLNAEFPDEISGVGYVDEQRGLRVGFKGSIPPRAIELARTLPLEVTLIGGKGFSAAELRRAQDTVVSWLRSRPEVATMTAHPDDETGRVKVVVQPKVMPDDLEEFTRGLQLPQPDNPYITVEVTLSAESIAVVPG
;
A
#
# COMPACT_ATOMS: atom_id res chain seq x y z
N MET A 1 8.01 -1.98 37.42
CA MET A 1 8.39 -3.28 36.83
C MET A 1 7.84 -3.28 35.42
N SER A 2 8.71 -3.04 34.43
CA SER A 2 8.33 -2.99 33.02
C SER A 2 8.20 -4.40 32.47
N THR A 3 6.98 -4.83 32.21
CA THR A 3 6.72 -5.91 31.25
C THR A 3 7.02 -5.35 29.87
N VAL A 4 8.17 -5.73 29.29
CA VAL A 4 8.32 -5.74 27.85
C VAL A 4 7.31 -6.79 27.37
N ALA A 5 6.13 -6.34 26.94
CA ALA A 5 5.14 -7.22 26.37
C ALA A 5 5.76 -7.85 25.13
N GLY A 6 5.85 -9.19 25.10
CA GLY A 6 6.29 -9.90 23.91
C GLY A 6 5.39 -9.51 22.74
N THR A 7 5.97 -9.39 21.54
CA THR A 7 5.20 -9.14 20.33
C THR A 7 4.20 -10.27 20.11
N GLU A 8 2.92 -9.94 20.10
CA GLU A 8 1.84 -10.87 19.75
C GLU A 8 1.83 -11.02 18.23
N THR A 9 1.63 -12.23 17.70
CA THR A 9 1.51 -12.45 16.27
C THR A 9 0.40 -13.44 15.97
N ILE A 10 -0.51 -13.05 15.09
CA ILE A 10 -1.60 -13.89 14.58
C ILE A 10 -1.46 -13.95 13.06
N VAL A 11 -1.30 -15.16 12.54
CA VAL A 11 -1.32 -15.42 11.10
C VAL A 11 -2.68 -15.97 10.72
N LEU A 12 -3.34 -15.32 9.78
CA LEU A 12 -4.55 -15.79 9.12
C LEU A 12 -4.11 -16.39 7.77
N PRO A 13 -3.90 -17.72 7.70
CA PRO A 13 -3.29 -18.34 6.54
C PRO A 13 -4.20 -18.23 5.33
N ARG A 14 -3.62 -18.19 4.12
CA ARG A 14 -4.40 -18.07 2.88
C ARG A 14 -5.52 -19.12 2.76
N ALA A 15 -5.30 -20.34 3.27
CA ALA A 15 -6.26 -21.44 3.16
C ALA A 15 -7.56 -21.22 3.98
N ASP A 16 -7.50 -20.41 5.04
CA ASP A 16 -8.65 -20.13 5.91
C ASP A 16 -9.38 -18.85 5.50
N GLN A 17 -8.86 -18.15 4.48
CA GLN A 17 -9.34 -16.87 4.01
C GLN A 17 -10.31 -17.04 2.83
N PRO A 18 -11.27 -16.11 2.63
CA PRO A 18 -12.21 -16.17 1.52
C PRO A 18 -11.54 -16.42 0.17
N GLU A 19 -12.10 -17.33 -0.61
CA GLU A 19 -11.70 -17.49 -2.00
C GLU A 19 -12.29 -16.35 -2.85
N VAL A 20 -11.49 -15.84 -3.78
CA VAL A 20 -11.99 -14.83 -4.72
C VAL A 20 -12.86 -15.54 -5.75
N HIS A 21 -14.18 -15.34 -5.67
CA HIS A 21 -15.11 -15.97 -6.60
C HIS A 21 -15.27 -15.15 -7.88
N ARG A 22 -14.63 -15.60 -8.98
CA ARG A 22 -14.63 -14.92 -10.29
C ARG A 22 -15.22 -15.78 -11.43
N PRO A 23 -16.50 -16.18 -11.35
CA PRO A 23 -17.09 -17.13 -12.30
C PRO A 23 -17.12 -16.61 -13.75
N THR A 24 -17.25 -15.29 -13.95
CA THR A 24 -17.25 -14.67 -15.28
C THR A 24 -15.86 -14.69 -15.88
N LEU A 25 -14.85 -14.23 -15.14
CA LEU A 25 -13.45 -14.25 -15.60
C LEU A 25 -12.98 -15.69 -15.85
N GLU A 26 -13.33 -16.66 -15.01
CA GLU A 26 -13.03 -18.09 -15.24
C GLU A 26 -13.70 -18.66 -16.50
N ARG A 27 -14.91 -18.17 -16.85
CA ARG A 27 -15.53 -18.49 -18.14
C ARG A 27 -14.76 -17.84 -19.29
N LEU A 28 -14.36 -16.57 -19.17
CA LEU A 28 -13.64 -15.84 -20.22
C LEU A 28 -12.21 -16.40 -20.43
N LYS A 29 -11.54 -16.87 -19.38
CA LYS A 29 -10.27 -17.62 -19.45
C LYS A 29 -10.40 -18.87 -20.32
N ARG A 30 -11.44 -19.68 -20.07
CA ARG A 30 -11.72 -20.88 -20.87
C ARG A 30 -12.08 -20.53 -22.33
N GLU A 31 -12.84 -19.45 -22.55
CA GLU A 31 -13.14 -18.95 -23.89
C GLU A 31 -11.87 -18.52 -24.65
N ALA A 32 -11.00 -17.76 -24.00
CA ALA A 32 -9.70 -17.33 -24.55
C ALA A 32 -8.85 -18.52 -24.96
N ALA A 33 -8.69 -19.50 -24.06
CA ALA A 33 -7.96 -20.74 -24.34
C ALA A 33 -8.56 -21.52 -25.52
N SER A 34 -9.88 -21.70 -25.56
CA SER A 34 -10.55 -22.45 -26.62
C SER A 34 -10.51 -21.76 -27.99
N SER A 35 -10.47 -20.42 -28.01
CA SER A 35 -10.49 -19.61 -29.23
C SER A 35 -9.09 -19.21 -29.73
N GLY A 36 -8.04 -19.50 -28.96
CA GLY A 36 -6.67 -19.09 -29.27
C GLY A 36 -6.47 -17.57 -29.22
N ARG A 37 -7.30 -16.85 -28.46
CA ARG A 37 -7.24 -15.38 -28.33
C ARG A 37 -6.65 -14.96 -26.99
N PRO A 38 -5.99 -13.79 -26.92
CA PRO A 38 -5.59 -13.22 -25.64
C PRO A 38 -6.79 -12.97 -24.72
N LEU A 39 -6.65 -13.26 -23.43
CA LEU A 39 -7.69 -13.02 -22.42
C LEU A 39 -8.16 -11.55 -22.40
N GLU A 40 -7.23 -10.60 -22.51
CA GLU A 40 -7.51 -9.16 -22.55
C GLU A 40 -8.52 -8.81 -23.67
N GLU A 41 -8.36 -9.42 -24.85
CA GLU A 41 -9.28 -9.21 -25.98
C GLU A 41 -10.68 -9.79 -25.70
N VAL A 42 -10.74 -10.97 -25.08
CA VAL A 42 -12.00 -11.63 -24.72
C VAL A 42 -12.75 -10.83 -23.65
N VAL A 43 -12.03 -10.33 -22.64
CA VAL A 43 -12.59 -9.45 -21.59
C VAL A 43 -13.13 -8.15 -22.20
N LYS A 44 -12.37 -7.49 -23.08
CA LYS A 44 -12.82 -6.28 -23.78
C LYS A 44 -14.10 -6.51 -24.59
N ARG A 45 -14.16 -7.60 -25.36
CA ARG A 45 -15.36 -7.97 -26.15
C ARG A 45 -16.56 -8.28 -25.26
N TYR A 46 -16.34 -8.93 -24.13
CA TYR A 46 -17.39 -9.20 -23.15
C TYR A 46 -17.94 -7.90 -22.55
N ALA A 47 -17.07 -7.00 -22.09
CA ALA A 47 -17.44 -5.72 -21.53
C ALA A 47 -18.27 -4.87 -22.52
N ALA A 48 -17.83 -4.79 -23.78
CA ALA A 48 -18.58 -4.10 -24.83
C ALA A 48 -19.99 -4.69 -25.06
N ARG A 49 -20.13 -6.02 -24.99
CA ARG A 49 -21.43 -6.69 -25.13
C ARG A 49 -22.36 -6.42 -23.94
N VAL A 50 -21.81 -6.42 -22.72
CA VAL A 50 -22.57 -6.10 -21.50
C VAL A 50 -23.01 -4.64 -21.51
N ALA A 51 -22.14 -3.71 -21.90
CA ALA A 51 -22.49 -2.30 -22.03
C ALA A 51 -23.61 -2.06 -23.05
N ALA A 52 -23.54 -2.73 -24.21
CA ALA A 52 -24.56 -2.64 -25.26
C ALA A 52 -25.93 -3.22 -24.85
N THR A 53 -25.97 -4.12 -23.86
CA THR A 53 -27.21 -4.74 -23.37
C THR A 53 -27.77 -4.05 -22.13
N SER A 54 -26.95 -3.33 -21.36
CA SER A 54 -27.34 -2.65 -20.12
C SER A 54 -27.86 -1.22 -20.35
N SER A 55 -27.57 -0.62 -21.52
CA SER A 55 -28.02 0.72 -21.87
C SER A 55 -29.14 0.69 -22.92
N PRO A 56 -30.43 0.86 -22.56
CA PRO A 56 -31.44 1.25 -23.52
C PRO A 56 -31.42 2.77 -23.68
N ARG A 57 -30.39 3.35 -24.30
CA ARG A 57 -30.45 4.72 -24.85
C ARG A 57 -29.24 5.04 -25.73
N ARG A 58 -29.52 5.27 -27.02
CA ARG A 58 -28.82 6.31 -27.80
C ARG A 58 -28.99 7.62 -27.05
N THR A 59 -27.95 8.11 -26.41
CA THR A 59 -27.84 9.55 -26.16
C THR A 59 -27.24 10.16 -27.41
N ASP A 60 -28.10 10.73 -28.25
CA ASP A 60 -27.73 11.66 -29.31
C ASP A 60 -27.25 12.98 -28.65
N PHE A 61 -26.21 12.90 -27.83
CA PHE A 61 -25.48 14.07 -27.36
C PHE A 61 -24.38 14.35 -28.39
N GLU A 62 -24.53 15.45 -29.11
CA GLU A 62 -23.54 15.99 -30.03
C GLU A 62 -22.27 16.29 -29.22
N GLY A 63 -21.29 15.37 -29.26
CA GLY A 63 -20.05 15.41 -28.48
C GLY A 63 -19.70 14.12 -27.71
N TYR A 64 -20.59 13.13 -27.61
CA TYR A 64 -20.25 11.82 -27.04
C TYR A 64 -19.52 10.97 -28.09
N ASP A 65 -18.21 10.80 -27.95
CA ASP A 65 -17.44 9.82 -28.71
C ASP A 65 -17.37 8.49 -27.93
N PRO A 66 -18.22 7.49 -28.26
CA PRO A 66 -18.19 6.19 -27.60
C PRO A 66 -16.90 5.39 -27.85
N ALA A 67 -16.00 5.87 -28.73
CA ALA A 67 -14.72 5.22 -28.98
C ALA A 67 -13.66 5.51 -27.90
N VAL A 68 -13.90 6.47 -27.00
CA VAL A 68 -12.88 6.99 -26.08
C VAL A 68 -13.14 6.64 -24.60
N THR A 69 -14.37 6.33 -24.21
CA THR A 69 -14.68 6.03 -22.80
C THR A 69 -14.83 4.53 -22.58
N ASP A 70 -14.05 3.99 -21.63
CA ASP A 70 -14.20 2.61 -21.20
C ASP A 70 -15.63 2.37 -20.66
N PRO A 71 -16.26 1.23 -20.99
CA PRO A 71 -17.60 0.92 -20.52
C PRO A 71 -17.65 0.84 -18.99
N ASP A 72 -18.64 1.51 -18.39
CA ASP A 72 -18.93 1.41 -16.96
C ASP A 72 -19.62 0.07 -16.65
N VAL A 73 -18.82 -0.99 -16.61
CA VAL A 73 -19.25 -2.37 -16.38
C VAL A 73 -18.39 -2.98 -15.29
N MET A 74 -19.03 -3.73 -14.39
CA MET A 74 -18.35 -4.55 -13.39
C MET A 74 -18.29 -6.00 -13.86
N ILE A 75 -17.13 -6.63 -13.78
CA ILE A 75 -16.93 -8.06 -14.06
C ILE A 75 -16.44 -8.72 -12.78
N ASP A 76 -17.28 -9.60 -12.20
CA ASP A 76 -17.00 -10.28 -10.93
C ASP A 76 -16.55 -9.34 -9.78
N GLY A 77 -17.15 -8.14 -9.72
CA GLY A 77 -16.85 -7.14 -8.70
C GLY A 77 -15.66 -6.22 -9.00
N ILE A 78 -15.00 -6.39 -10.15
CA ILE A 78 -13.90 -5.54 -10.61
C ILE A 78 -14.42 -4.58 -11.70
N PRO A 79 -14.23 -3.26 -11.57
CA PRO A 79 -14.53 -2.31 -12.64
C PRO A 79 -13.74 -2.65 -13.92
N TYR A 80 -14.36 -2.52 -15.09
CA TYR A 80 -13.66 -2.79 -16.34
C TYR A 80 -12.46 -1.86 -16.55
N ALA A 81 -12.53 -0.60 -16.12
CA ALA A 81 -11.37 0.30 -16.12
C ALA A 81 -10.20 -0.27 -15.30
N GLU A 82 -10.46 -0.84 -14.12
CA GLU A 82 -9.43 -1.51 -13.31
C GLU A 82 -8.86 -2.72 -14.07
N LEU A 83 -9.71 -3.50 -14.75
CA LEU A 83 -9.24 -4.58 -15.63
C LEU A 83 -8.37 -4.09 -16.79
N VAL A 84 -8.62 -2.90 -17.34
CA VAL A 84 -7.75 -2.28 -18.36
C VAL A 84 -6.40 -1.88 -17.74
N ASP A 85 -6.42 -1.26 -16.56
CA ASP A 85 -5.21 -0.89 -15.83
C ASP A 85 -4.34 -2.10 -15.52
N LEU A 86 -4.95 -3.23 -15.13
CA LEU A 86 -4.23 -4.50 -14.93
C LEU A 86 -3.55 -5.02 -16.19
N GLY A 87 -4.07 -4.70 -17.38
CA GLY A 87 -3.40 -5.02 -18.64
C GLY A 87 -2.12 -4.22 -18.82
N THR A 88 -2.11 -2.97 -18.36
CA THR A 88 -0.92 -2.12 -18.34
C THR A 88 0.09 -2.60 -17.29
N VAL A 89 -0.37 -2.96 -16.09
CA VAL A 89 0.47 -3.57 -15.03
C VAL A 89 1.11 -4.88 -15.53
N ALA A 90 0.34 -5.74 -16.18
CA ALA A 90 0.86 -7.00 -16.73
C ALA A 90 2.04 -6.76 -17.68
N ARG A 91 1.91 -5.75 -18.56
CA ARG A 91 2.97 -5.37 -19.51
C ARG A 91 4.19 -4.76 -18.82
N SER A 92 4.01 -3.90 -17.80
CA SER A 92 5.12 -3.27 -17.09
C SER A 92 5.91 -4.26 -16.24
N GLU A 93 5.22 -5.20 -15.60
CA GLU A 93 5.80 -6.23 -14.74
C GLU A 93 6.29 -7.47 -15.52
N GLY A 94 5.98 -7.56 -16.82
CA GLY A 94 6.35 -8.72 -17.65
C GLY A 94 5.62 -10.02 -17.26
N ILE A 95 4.44 -9.91 -16.65
CA ILE A 95 3.59 -11.04 -16.25
C ILE A 95 2.42 -11.22 -17.21
N SER A 96 1.71 -12.35 -17.10
CA SER A 96 0.50 -12.55 -17.88
C SER A 96 -0.65 -11.66 -17.35
N TYR A 97 -1.59 -11.31 -18.22
CA TYR A 97 -2.79 -10.58 -17.82
C TYR A 97 -3.62 -11.36 -16.78
N GLU A 98 -3.63 -12.68 -16.88
CA GLU A 98 -4.23 -13.56 -15.88
C GLU A 98 -3.54 -13.45 -14.52
N GLU A 99 -2.21 -13.51 -14.48
CA GLU A 99 -1.45 -13.33 -13.23
C GLU A 99 -1.70 -11.94 -12.63
N ALA A 100 -1.81 -10.90 -13.46
CA ALA A 100 -2.14 -9.55 -12.98
C ALA A 100 -3.54 -9.49 -12.35
N ILE A 101 -4.55 -10.12 -12.97
CA ILE A 101 -5.90 -10.24 -12.39
C ILE A 101 -5.85 -11.00 -11.06
N ASP A 102 -5.10 -12.10 -10.99
CA ASP A 102 -5.04 -12.95 -9.81
C ASP A 102 -4.30 -12.27 -8.65
N ARG A 103 -3.22 -11.53 -8.91
CA ARG A 103 -2.49 -10.75 -7.89
C ARG A 103 -3.20 -9.49 -7.45
N PHE A 104 -3.69 -8.70 -8.41
CA PHE A 104 -4.06 -7.31 -8.16
C PHE A 104 -5.57 -7.05 -8.24
N GLY A 105 -6.36 -7.95 -8.84
CA GLY A 105 -7.81 -7.72 -9.06
C GLY A 105 -8.67 -7.72 -7.79
N SER A 106 -8.07 -7.78 -6.61
CA SER A 106 -8.75 -7.56 -5.32
C SER A 106 -8.20 -6.34 -4.58
N GLN A 107 -7.25 -5.60 -5.15
CA GLN A 107 -6.63 -4.44 -4.51
C GLN A 107 -7.66 -3.41 -4.08
N SER A 108 -8.58 -3.02 -4.96
CA SER A 108 -9.63 -2.04 -4.63
C SER A 108 -10.49 -2.47 -3.43
N SER A 109 -10.88 -3.75 -3.37
CA SER A 109 -11.63 -4.28 -2.23
C SER A 109 -10.78 -4.38 -0.96
N ASN A 110 -9.51 -4.75 -1.10
CA ASN A 110 -8.58 -4.86 0.02
C ASN A 110 -8.29 -3.48 0.63
N SER A 111 -8.09 -2.46 -0.22
CA SER A 111 -7.88 -1.08 0.19
C SER A 111 -9.04 -0.55 1.04
N ARG A 112 -10.29 -0.89 0.72
CA ARG A 112 -11.44 -0.50 1.57
C ARG A 112 -11.37 -1.07 2.98
N VAL A 113 -10.93 -2.32 3.12
CA VAL A 113 -10.74 -2.95 4.45
C VAL A 113 -9.56 -2.31 5.18
N ILE A 114 -8.48 -1.99 4.46
CA ILE A 114 -7.33 -1.27 5.02
C ILE A 114 -7.73 0.14 5.49
N ASP A 115 -8.53 0.86 4.70
CA ASP A 115 -9.06 2.18 5.07
C ASP A 115 -9.96 2.08 6.30
N GLN A 116 -10.79 1.04 6.38
CA GLN A 116 -11.62 0.78 7.55
C GLN A 116 -10.78 0.46 8.79
N LEU A 117 -9.72 -0.35 8.65
CA LEU A 117 -8.78 -0.62 9.74
C LEU A 117 -8.13 0.68 10.23
N ASN A 118 -7.64 1.53 9.32
CA ASN A 118 -7.04 2.82 9.66
C ASN A 118 -8.04 3.78 10.32
N ALA A 119 -9.30 3.77 9.90
CA ALA A 119 -10.34 4.61 10.46
C ALA A 119 -10.82 4.14 11.84
N GLU A 120 -10.91 2.82 12.08
CA GLU A 120 -11.35 2.25 13.36
C GLU A 120 -10.23 2.28 14.42
N PHE A 121 -8.96 2.21 14.01
CA PHE A 121 -7.79 2.09 14.90
C PHE A 121 -6.70 3.15 14.66
N PRO A 122 -7.03 4.46 14.56
CA PRO A 122 -6.08 5.49 14.12
C PRO A 122 -4.89 5.68 15.08
N ASP A 123 -5.12 5.49 16.38
CA ASP A 123 -4.09 5.66 17.42
C ASP A 123 -3.41 4.33 17.81
N GLU A 124 -3.90 3.21 17.28
CA GLU A 124 -3.43 1.87 17.62
C GLU A 124 -2.67 1.21 16.46
N ILE A 125 -3.02 1.47 15.20
CA ILE A 125 -2.27 0.91 14.06
C ILE A 125 -0.87 1.50 14.00
N SER A 126 0.13 0.62 13.91
CA SER A 126 1.53 0.98 13.75
C SER A 126 1.96 1.06 12.28
N GLY A 127 1.23 0.41 11.38
CA GLY A 127 1.57 0.29 9.96
C GLY A 127 0.77 -0.80 9.25
N VAL A 128 0.59 -0.64 7.94
CA VAL A 128 -0.05 -1.62 7.05
C VAL A 128 0.78 -1.71 5.77
N GLY A 129 1.18 -2.92 5.39
CA GLY A 129 1.99 -3.14 4.20
C GLY A 129 1.67 -4.45 3.51
N TYR A 130 1.65 -4.44 2.18
CA TYR A 130 1.64 -5.67 1.40
C TYR A 130 2.99 -6.38 1.52
N VAL A 131 2.97 -7.71 1.58
CA VAL A 131 4.15 -8.58 1.63
C VAL A 131 4.06 -9.63 0.52
N ASP A 132 5.17 -10.34 0.27
CA ASP A 132 5.26 -11.44 -0.70
C ASP A 132 4.68 -11.08 -2.07
N GLU A 133 5.16 -9.99 -2.67
CA GLU A 133 4.69 -9.51 -3.98
C GLU A 133 3.16 -9.27 -4.02
N GLN A 134 2.63 -8.72 -2.92
CA GLN A 134 1.21 -8.42 -2.72
C GLN A 134 0.28 -9.62 -2.53
N ARG A 135 0.85 -10.79 -2.21
CA ARG A 135 0.10 -12.00 -1.89
C ARG A 135 -0.28 -12.10 -0.40
N GLY A 136 0.29 -11.24 0.43
CA GLY A 136 -0.06 -11.12 1.84
C GLY A 136 -0.19 -9.67 2.28
N LEU A 137 -0.80 -9.49 3.44
CA LEU A 137 -0.93 -8.21 4.12
C LEU A 137 -0.39 -8.32 5.55
N ARG A 138 0.44 -7.38 5.96
CA ARG A 138 0.91 -7.24 7.32
C ARG A 138 0.30 -6.01 7.96
N VAL A 139 -0.26 -6.16 9.16
CA VAL A 139 -0.84 -5.07 9.94
C VAL A 139 -0.22 -5.08 11.34
N GLY A 140 0.35 -3.95 11.76
CA GLY A 140 0.94 -3.80 13.08
C GLY A 140 0.05 -2.97 14.01
N PHE A 141 0.11 -3.27 15.31
CA PHE A 141 -0.58 -2.56 16.38
C PHE A 141 0.40 -2.17 17.50
N LYS A 142 0.19 -0.98 18.04
CA LYS A 142 0.88 -0.42 19.20
C LYS A 142 0.70 -1.33 20.42
N GLY A 143 -0.55 -1.64 20.76
CA GLY A 143 -0.94 -2.55 21.83
C GLY A 143 -1.27 -3.95 21.34
N SER A 144 -2.07 -4.68 22.11
CA SER A 144 -2.62 -5.99 21.72
C SER A 144 -3.45 -5.90 20.44
N ILE A 145 -3.56 -7.00 19.69
CA ILE A 145 -4.34 -7.03 18.46
C ILE A 145 -5.84 -6.89 18.80
N PRO A 146 -6.55 -5.86 18.31
CA PRO A 146 -7.98 -5.71 18.58
C PRO A 146 -8.78 -6.89 17.98
N PRO A 147 -9.73 -7.52 18.71
CA PRO A 147 -10.55 -8.61 18.16
C PRO A 147 -11.26 -8.22 16.87
N ARG A 148 -11.73 -6.96 16.80
CA ARG A 148 -12.38 -6.40 15.61
C ARG A 148 -11.43 -6.27 14.40
N ALA A 149 -10.14 -6.03 14.62
CA ALA A 149 -9.17 -6.05 13.54
C ALA A 149 -8.99 -7.46 12.95
N ILE A 150 -9.09 -8.50 13.79
CA ILE A 150 -9.07 -9.91 13.33
C ILE A 150 -10.31 -10.19 12.46
N GLU A 151 -11.48 -9.70 12.87
CA GLU A 151 -12.72 -9.86 12.09
C GLU A 151 -12.61 -9.20 10.70
N LEU A 152 -12.08 -7.98 10.61
CA LEU A 152 -11.85 -7.29 9.34
C LEU A 152 -10.79 -8.00 8.49
N ALA A 153 -9.70 -8.44 9.10
CA ALA A 153 -8.65 -9.18 8.40
C ALA A 153 -9.15 -10.51 7.81
N ARG A 154 -10.15 -11.15 8.43
CA ARG A 154 -10.79 -12.38 7.91
C ARG A 154 -11.66 -12.17 6.68
N THR A 155 -11.95 -10.93 6.29
CA THR A 155 -12.70 -10.65 5.05
C THR A 155 -11.80 -10.53 3.84
N LEU A 156 -10.48 -10.47 4.04
CA LEU A 156 -9.51 -10.30 2.98
C LEU A 156 -9.19 -11.63 2.30
N PRO A 157 -9.17 -11.70 0.96
CA PRO A 157 -8.90 -12.93 0.23
C PRO A 157 -7.40 -13.20 0.04
N LEU A 158 -6.59 -12.91 1.06
CA LEU A 158 -5.14 -13.06 1.08
C LEU A 158 -4.66 -13.45 2.46
N GLU A 159 -3.40 -13.91 2.57
CA GLU A 159 -2.81 -14.18 3.88
C GLU A 159 -2.64 -12.87 4.67
N VAL A 160 -3.03 -12.86 5.94
CA VAL A 160 -2.87 -11.67 6.79
C VAL A 160 -2.05 -12.00 8.02
N THR A 161 -0.98 -11.24 8.26
CA THR A 161 -0.20 -11.29 9.49
C THR A 161 -0.50 -10.06 10.34
N LEU A 162 -1.11 -10.28 11.51
CA LEU A 162 -1.39 -9.25 12.50
C LEU A 162 -0.32 -9.30 13.59
N ILE A 163 0.25 -8.16 13.95
CA ILE A 163 1.32 -8.07 14.96
C ILE A 163 0.92 -7.06 16.03
N GLY A 164 0.83 -7.50 17.28
CA GLY A 164 0.58 -6.65 18.44
C GLY A 164 1.84 -6.36 19.25
N GLY A 165 1.75 -5.36 20.12
CA GLY A 165 2.78 -5.03 21.11
C GLY A 165 3.97 -4.28 20.53
N LYS A 166 3.81 -3.58 19.41
CA LYS A 166 4.91 -2.83 18.78
C LYS A 166 5.35 -1.61 19.59
N GLY A 167 4.50 -1.13 20.50
CA GLY A 167 4.81 -0.04 21.41
C GLY A 167 4.67 1.36 20.80
N PHE A 168 4.43 1.48 19.50
CA PHE A 168 4.18 2.74 18.79
C PHE A 168 3.04 2.62 17.77
N SER A 169 2.37 3.74 17.48
CA SER A 169 1.43 3.86 16.37
C SER A 169 2.04 4.63 15.18
N ALA A 170 1.43 4.50 13.99
CA ALA A 170 1.82 5.23 12.79
C ALA A 170 1.68 6.74 12.99
N ALA A 171 0.68 7.18 13.75
CA ALA A 171 0.49 8.58 14.12
C ALA A 171 1.60 9.11 15.05
N GLU A 172 2.10 8.28 15.98
CA GLU A 172 3.25 8.64 16.80
C GLU A 172 4.54 8.68 15.98
N LEU A 173 4.74 7.71 15.09
CA LEU A 173 5.90 7.63 14.21
C LEU A 173 5.97 8.82 13.24
N ARG A 174 4.83 9.21 12.67
CA ARG A 174 4.70 10.42 11.83
C ARG A 174 4.99 11.70 12.61
N ARG A 175 4.46 11.84 13.83
CA ARG A 175 4.76 12.98 14.69
C ARG A 175 6.25 13.09 15.03
N ALA A 176 6.91 11.95 15.29
CA ALA A 176 8.36 11.92 15.51
C ALA A 176 9.12 12.36 14.25
N GLN A 177 8.73 11.86 13.07
CA GLN A 177 9.29 12.30 11.78
C GLN A 177 9.14 13.81 11.58
N ASP A 178 7.93 14.35 11.74
CA ASP A 178 7.65 15.78 11.54
C ASP A 178 8.47 16.66 12.49
N THR A 179 8.63 16.21 13.74
CA THR A 179 9.45 16.89 14.76
C THR A 179 10.92 16.94 14.34
N VAL A 180 11.47 15.82 13.88
CA VAL A 180 12.86 15.73 13.41
C VAL A 180 13.08 16.57 12.15
N VAL A 181 12.16 16.50 11.18
CA VAL A 181 12.25 17.30 9.95
C VAL A 181 12.16 18.78 10.25
N SER A 182 11.23 19.21 11.10
CA SER A 182 11.10 20.62 11.50
C SER A 182 12.38 21.11 12.19
N TRP A 183 12.96 20.29 13.07
CA TRP A 183 14.22 20.60 13.73
C TRP A 183 15.37 20.77 12.75
N LEU A 184 15.58 19.79 11.86
CA LEU A 184 16.68 19.80 10.90
C LEU A 184 16.57 20.92 9.86
N ARG A 185 15.36 21.32 9.47
CA ARG A 185 15.14 22.49 8.60
C ARG A 185 15.62 23.80 9.21
N SER A 186 15.65 23.90 10.54
CA SER A 186 16.14 25.09 11.24
C SER A 186 17.67 25.15 11.36
N ARG A 187 18.37 24.08 10.98
CA ARG A 187 19.83 23.95 11.16
C ARG A 187 20.58 24.59 9.98
N PRO A 188 21.42 25.62 10.22
CA PRO A 188 22.14 26.29 9.15
C PRO A 188 23.14 25.40 8.40
N GLU A 189 23.64 24.33 9.04
CA GLU A 189 24.58 23.35 8.49
C GLU A 189 23.95 22.33 7.55
N VAL A 190 22.62 22.19 7.56
CA VAL A 190 21.87 21.25 6.69
C VAL A 190 21.53 21.93 5.37
N ALA A 191 21.89 21.31 4.25
CA ALA A 191 21.52 21.77 2.91
C ALA A 191 20.13 21.25 2.51
N THR A 192 19.91 19.95 2.66
CA THR A 192 18.64 19.28 2.43
C THR A 192 18.57 17.98 3.24
N MET A 193 17.39 17.38 3.32
CA MET A 193 17.17 16.12 4.03
C MET A 193 16.01 15.34 3.41
N THR A 194 16.02 14.02 3.57
CA THR A 194 14.85 13.15 3.43
C THR A 194 14.65 12.38 4.72
N ALA A 195 13.40 12.16 5.10
CA ALA A 195 13.05 11.39 6.29
C ALA A 195 11.93 10.43 5.94
N HIS A 196 12.08 9.16 6.30
CA HIS A 196 11.11 8.11 6.05
C HIS A 196 10.84 7.33 7.33
N PRO A 197 9.56 7.16 7.72
CA PRO A 197 9.21 6.28 8.81
C PRO A 197 9.32 4.82 8.35
N ASP A 198 9.92 3.99 9.18
CA ASP A 198 9.95 2.54 9.07
C ASP A 198 8.92 2.00 10.08
N ASP A 199 7.73 1.75 9.56
CA ASP A 199 6.57 1.31 10.31
C ASP A 199 6.75 -0.10 10.87
N GLU A 200 7.65 -0.91 10.29
CA GLU A 200 8.05 -2.21 10.80
C GLU A 200 8.80 -2.11 12.13
N THR A 201 9.83 -1.26 12.17
CA THR A 201 10.81 -1.21 13.26
C THR A 201 10.63 -0.04 14.23
N GLY A 202 9.75 0.92 13.91
CA GLY A 202 9.56 2.14 14.72
C GLY A 202 10.70 3.13 14.55
N ARG A 203 11.43 3.05 13.43
CA ARG A 203 12.57 3.93 13.16
C ARG A 203 12.17 5.08 12.25
N VAL A 204 12.62 6.28 12.57
CA VAL A 204 12.63 7.40 11.61
C VAL A 204 14.00 7.42 10.97
N LYS A 205 14.09 6.97 9.71
CA LYS A 205 15.34 6.99 8.94
C LYS A 205 15.49 8.33 8.26
N VAL A 206 16.56 9.05 8.55
CA VAL A 206 16.81 10.39 8.02
C VAL A 206 18.12 10.41 7.27
N VAL A 207 18.07 10.83 6.01
CA VAL A 207 19.27 11.11 5.22
C VAL A 207 19.45 12.62 5.18
N VAL A 208 20.58 13.10 5.69
CA VAL A 208 20.92 14.52 5.76
C VAL A 208 22.03 14.80 4.75
N GLN A 209 21.87 15.85 3.94
CA GLN A 209 22.94 16.40 3.14
C GLN A 209 23.47 17.67 3.82
N PRO A 210 24.72 17.66 4.34
CA PRO A 210 25.36 18.85 4.86
C PRO A 210 25.66 19.88 3.76
N LYS A 211 25.70 21.17 4.08
CA LYS A 211 26.18 22.21 3.14
C LYS A 211 27.67 22.09 2.85
N VAL A 212 28.42 21.68 3.85
CA VAL A 212 29.84 21.37 3.78
C VAL A 212 29.98 20.00 4.41
N MET A 213 30.56 19.05 3.68
CA MET A 213 30.77 17.71 4.20
C MET A 213 31.72 17.79 5.41
N PRO A 214 31.31 17.33 6.59
CA PRO A 214 32.19 17.31 7.76
C PRO A 214 33.25 16.20 7.62
N ASP A 215 34.44 16.47 8.16
CA ASP A 215 35.50 15.47 8.25
C ASP A 215 35.19 14.39 9.31
N ASP A 216 34.43 14.75 10.36
CA ASP A 216 33.94 13.85 11.40
C ASP A 216 32.40 13.75 11.37
N LEU A 217 31.91 12.61 10.89
CA LEU A 217 30.47 12.33 10.74
C LEU A 217 29.76 12.16 12.09
N GLU A 218 30.43 11.60 13.10
CA GLU A 218 29.84 11.36 14.41
C GLU A 218 29.72 12.66 15.19
N GLU A 219 30.76 13.50 15.15
CA GLU A 219 30.74 14.82 15.76
C GLU A 219 29.65 15.68 15.12
N PHE A 220 29.55 15.68 13.79
CA PHE A 220 28.49 16.38 13.08
C PHE A 220 27.10 15.92 13.52
N THR A 221 26.86 14.60 13.53
CA THR A 221 25.56 14.03 13.90
C THR A 221 25.21 14.34 15.35
N ARG A 222 26.19 14.29 16.27
CA ARG A 222 26.01 14.69 17.67
C ARG A 222 25.71 16.19 17.79
N GLY A 223 26.35 17.01 16.96
CA GLY A 223 26.14 18.45 16.87
C GLY A 223 24.74 18.86 16.39
N LEU A 224 24.07 18.00 15.61
CA LEU A 224 22.69 18.22 15.17
C LEU A 224 21.70 18.26 16.35
N GLN A 225 22.03 17.65 17.50
CA GLN A 225 21.21 17.67 18.72
C GLN A 225 19.75 17.30 18.45
N LEU A 226 19.54 16.14 17.81
CA LEU A 226 18.21 15.71 17.39
C LEU A 226 17.25 15.62 18.59
N PRO A 227 15.98 16.01 18.40
CA PRO A 227 14.96 15.83 19.43
C PRO A 227 14.77 14.35 19.72
N GLN A 228 14.66 13.99 20.99
CA GLN A 228 14.29 12.65 21.39
C GLN A 228 12.77 12.47 21.22
N PRO A 229 12.31 11.38 20.57
CA PRO A 229 10.89 11.07 20.50
C PRO A 229 10.29 10.87 21.89
N ASP A 230 9.04 11.31 22.09
CA ASP A 230 8.31 11.11 23.36
C ASP A 230 8.05 9.63 23.67
N ASN A 231 7.95 8.81 22.62
CA ASN A 231 7.73 7.38 22.74
C ASN A 231 9.07 6.62 22.72
N PRO A 232 9.43 5.88 23.79
CA PRO A 232 10.71 5.16 23.88
C PRO A 232 10.86 3.99 22.89
N TYR A 233 9.77 3.56 22.25
CA TYR A 233 9.79 2.55 21.18
C TYR A 233 10.10 3.14 19.81
N ILE A 234 10.19 4.47 19.70
CA ILE A 234 10.56 5.17 18.46
C ILE A 234 12.00 5.64 18.56
N THR A 235 12.79 5.35 17.52
CA THR A 235 14.18 5.80 17.44
C THR A 235 14.45 6.57 16.15
N VAL A 236 15.37 7.52 16.19
CA VAL A 236 15.79 8.28 15.00
C VAL A 236 17.16 7.78 14.57
N GLU A 237 17.27 7.38 13.30
CA GLU A 237 18.50 6.92 12.67
C GLU A 237 18.91 7.92 11.60
N VAL A 238 20.14 8.46 11.69
CA VAL A 238 20.63 9.47 10.77
C VAL A 238 21.79 8.94 9.94
N THR A 239 21.74 9.20 8.64
CA THR A 239 22.81 8.93 7.69
C THR A 239 23.15 10.20 6.94
N LEU A 240 24.45 10.42 6.67
CA LEU A 240 24.91 11.57 5.90
C LEU A 240 25.11 11.18 4.43
N SER A 241 24.65 12.03 3.51
CA SER A 241 24.83 11.86 2.07
C SER A 241 25.76 12.93 1.50
N ALA A 242 26.71 12.50 0.67
CA ALA A 242 27.52 13.38 -0.17
C ALA A 242 26.80 13.76 -1.47
N GLU A 243 25.87 12.91 -1.90
CA GLU A 243 25.14 13.09 -3.14
C GLU A 243 23.96 14.03 -2.94
N SER A 244 23.69 14.84 -3.97
CA SER A 244 22.51 15.70 -4.03
C SER A 244 21.25 14.87 -3.86
N ILE A 245 20.56 15.07 -2.74
CA ILE A 245 19.30 14.38 -2.48
C ILE A 245 18.25 15.04 -3.37
N ALA A 246 17.74 14.29 -4.36
CA ALA A 246 16.64 14.77 -5.20
C ALA A 246 15.41 15.06 -4.32
N VAL A 247 14.99 16.33 -4.29
CA VAL A 247 13.71 16.70 -3.67
C VAL A 247 12.62 16.20 -4.61
N VAL A 248 11.98 15.09 -4.27
CA VAL A 248 10.76 14.67 -4.98
C VAL A 248 9.68 15.73 -4.65
N PRO A 249 9.16 16.46 -5.64
CA PRO A 249 8.07 17.40 -5.39
C PRO A 249 6.82 16.59 -4.99
N GLY A 250 6.26 16.90 -3.83
CA GLY A 250 4.95 16.40 -3.40
C GLY A 250 3.81 17.20 -4.01
#